data_AF-A0A958UYA5-F1
#
_entry.id   AF-A0A958UYA5-F1
#
_cell.length_a   1.000
_cell.length_b   1.000
_cell.length_c   1.000
_cell.angle_alpha   90.00
_cell.angle_beta   90.00
_cell.angle_gamma   90.00
#
_symmetry.space_group_name_H-M   'P 1'
#
loop_
_entity.id
_entity.type
_entity.pdbx_description
1 polymer ?
#
loop_
_entity_poly.entity_id
_entity_poly.type
_entity_poly.pdbx_seq_one_letter_code
_entity_poly.pdbx_strand_id
1 'polypeptide(L)'
;MPNRTKHIIYCVLLFVGSLQLLAQEPIYERHFEDDFKSRYSSRKYNYEGDVEVKDELVNRDGTFSKYENETPKEREENNSTVTSFGNDFLTWVFIIILIIAVVFIIYNVMNEGQTSLFSRGKFRKINTKEITIETIDQTDIQALIHSAEAQGDYRLAIRYYYLLVLKSLSLKNIIKYEEDKTDSDYLGEMGQHTYSTSFAKTAYLYNYVWYGEFLINQQQYGKAKNNFETFLTSLGR
;
A
#
# COMPACT_ATOMS: atom_id res chain seq x y z
N MET A 1 40.14 12.94 -2.93
CA MET A 1 39.94 12.63 -4.37
C MET A 1 38.45 12.34 -4.64
N PRO A 2 37.66 13.28 -5.19
CA PRO A 2 36.19 13.10 -5.31
C PRO A 2 35.64 13.16 -6.75
N ASN A 3 36.43 12.77 -7.77
CA ASN A 3 36.01 12.92 -9.17
C ASN A 3 35.48 11.63 -9.83
N ARG A 4 35.64 10.45 -9.23
CA ARG A 4 35.23 9.19 -9.86
C ARG A 4 33.75 8.84 -9.65
N THR A 5 33.15 9.23 -8.53
CA THR A 5 31.74 8.99 -8.23
C THR A 5 30.80 9.84 -9.10
N LYS A 6 31.20 11.07 -9.44
CA LYS A 6 30.41 11.98 -10.28
C LYS A 6 30.25 11.46 -11.71
N HIS A 7 31.31 10.90 -12.32
CA HIS A 7 31.22 10.34 -13.67
C HIS A 7 30.34 9.08 -13.73
N ILE A 8 30.36 8.25 -12.68
CA ILE A 8 29.52 7.05 -12.61
C ILE A 8 28.04 7.45 -12.47
N ILE A 9 27.73 8.44 -11.63
CA ILE A 9 26.36 8.97 -11.48
C ILE A 9 25.84 9.56 -12.80
N TYR A 10 26.67 10.32 -13.53
CA TYR A 10 26.29 10.85 -14.85
C TYR A 10 26.06 9.76 -15.90
N CYS A 11 26.86 8.69 -15.91
CA CYS A 11 26.65 7.55 -16.82
C CYS A 11 25.37 6.76 -16.46
N VAL A 12 25.05 6.59 -15.17
CA VAL A 12 23.80 5.92 -14.75
C VAL A 12 22.58 6.80 -15.07
N LEU A 13 22.66 8.12 -14.86
CA LEU A 13 21.59 9.06 -15.23
C LEU A 13 21.34 9.11 -16.75
N LEU A 14 22.40 9.07 -17.57
CA LEU A 14 22.27 9.02 -19.03
C LEU A 14 21.65 7.70 -19.51
N PHE A 15 21.97 6.58 -18.86
CA PHE A 15 21.43 5.27 -19.21
C PHE A 15 19.95 5.11 -18.80
N VAL A 16 19.57 5.59 -17.60
CA VAL A 16 18.18 5.56 -17.13
C VAL A 16 17.28 6.52 -17.93
N GLY A 17 17.80 7.70 -18.30
CA GLY A 17 17.07 8.66 -19.14
C GLY A 17 16.78 8.12 -20.54
N SER A 18 17.70 7.36 -21.14
CA SER A 18 17.45 6.70 -22.44
C SER A 18 16.42 5.57 -22.37
N LEU A 19 16.22 4.96 -21.20
CA LEU A 19 15.25 3.88 -21.02
C LEU A 19 13.81 4.40 -20.90
N GLN A 20 13.61 5.58 -20.30
CA GLN A 20 12.27 6.18 -20.14
C GLN A 20 11.67 6.67 -21.46
N LEU A 21 12.49 7.03 -22.45
CA LEU A 21 11.98 7.47 -23.77
C LEU A 21 11.43 6.31 -24.63
N LEU A 22 11.74 5.05 -24.31
CA LEU A 22 11.23 3.87 -25.03
C LEU A 22 9.95 3.27 -24.42
N ALA A 23 9.47 3.78 -23.28
CA ALA A 23 8.42 3.15 -22.48
C ALA A 23 7.07 3.90 -22.49
N GLN A 24 6.79 4.69 -23.53
CA GLN A 24 5.45 5.24 -23.72
C GLN A 24 4.68 4.33 -24.66
N GLU A 25 3.91 3.39 -24.09
CA GLU A 25 2.94 2.64 -24.87
C GLU A 25 1.90 3.62 -25.45
N PRO A 26 1.56 3.51 -26.75
CA PRO A 26 0.59 4.39 -27.37
C PRO A 26 -0.74 4.32 -26.61
N ILE A 27 -1.44 5.44 -26.48
CA ILE A 27 -2.81 5.48 -25.95
C ILE A 27 -3.68 4.65 -26.91
N TYR A 28 -3.98 3.42 -26.52
CA TYR A 28 -4.89 2.56 -27.27
C TYR A 28 -6.33 2.92 -26.89
N GLU A 29 -7.05 3.59 -27.79
CA GLU A 29 -8.50 3.70 -27.66
C GLU A 29 -9.10 2.29 -27.70
N ARG A 30 -9.70 1.87 -26.59
CA ARG A 30 -10.37 0.57 -26.51
C ARG A 30 -11.65 0.64 -27.35
N HIS A 31 -11.55 0.14 -28.57
CA HIS A 31 -12.72 -0.19 -29.38
C HIS A 31 -13.25 -1.56 -28.97
N PHE A 32 -14.55 -1.62 -28.65
CA PHE A 32 -15.24 -2.89 -28.52
C PHE A 32 -15.47 -3.46 -29.92
N GLU A 33 -15.34 -4.79 -30.07
CA GLU A 33 -15.77 -5.50 -31.28
C GLU A 33 -17.26 -5.19 -31.54
N ASP A 34 -17.64 -4.93 -32.79
CA ASP A 34 -19.01 -4.50 -33.13
C ASP A 34 -20.08 -5.49 -32.66
N ASP A 35 -19.73 -6.78 -32.58
CA ASP A 35 -20.62 -7.87 -32.19
C ASP A 35 -20.37 -8.37 -30.75
N PHE A 36 -19.64 -7.63 -29.90
CA PHE A 36 -19.24 -8.11 -28.57
C PHE A 36 -20.41 -8.64 -27.72
N LYS A 37 -21.63 -8.11 -27.92
CA LYS A 37 -22.86 -8.54 -27.24
C LYS A 37 -23.30 -9.97 -27.60
N SER A 38 -22.94 -10.47 -28.79
CA SER A 38 -23.30 -11.82 -29.25
C SER A 38 -22.71 -12.89 -28.31
N ARG A 39 -21.49 -12.68 -27.83
CA ARG A 39 -20.74 -13.56 -26.92
C ARG A 39 -21.37 -13.67 -25.52
N TYR A 40 -22.23 -12.72 -25.16
CA TYR A 40 -22.94 -12.67 -23.89
C TYR A 40 -24.44 -13.01 -24.03
N SER A 41 -24.87 -13.54 -25.18
CA SER A 41 -26.27 -13.91 -25.43
C SER A 41 -26.62 -15.32 -24.95
N SER A 42 -25.67 -16.05 -24.36
CA SER A 42 -25.92 -17.41 -23.85
C SER A 42 -26.73 -17.40 -22.54
N ARG A 43 -27.44 -18.50 -22.25
CA ARG A 43 -28.23 -18.68 -21.01
C ARG A 43 -27.42 -18.40 -19.73
N LYS A 44 -26.10 -18.62 -19.75
CA LYS A 44 -25.20 -18.33 -18.62
C LYS A 44 -25.16 -16.85 -18.20
N TYR A 45 -25.53 -15.95 -19.11
CA TYR A 45 -25.48 -14.50 -18.92
C TYR A 45 -26.87 -13.85 -18.93
N ASN A 46 -27.94 -14.65 -18.88
CA ASN A 46 -29.29 -14.14 -18.67
C ASN A 46 -29.53 -13.95 -17.16
N TYR A 47 -29.55 -12.69 -16.71
CA TYR A 47 -29.79 -12.32 -15.30
C TYR A 47 -31.25 -11.94 -15.03
N GLU A 48 -32.08 -11.84 -16.07
CA GLU A 48 -33.52 -11.94 -15.90
C GLU A 48 -33.82 -13.39 -15.50
N GLY A 49 -34.00 -13.61 -14.20
CA GLY A 49 -34.48 -14.88 -13.69
C GLY A 49 -35.88 -15.13 -14.21
N ASP A 50 -36.02 -15.94 -15.25
CA ASP A 50 -37.31 -16.50 -15.60
C ASP A 50 -37.74 -17.41 -14.45
N VAL A 51 -38.78 -16.97 -13.72
CA VAL A 51 -39.49 -17.83 -12.79
C VAL A 51 -40.22 -18.84 -13.66
N GLU A 52 -39.56 -19.94 -14.01
CA GLU A 52 -40.24 -21.13 -14.50
C GLU A 52 -41.10 -21.66 -13.34
N VAL A 53 -42.32 -21.13 -13.21
CA VAL A 53 -43.40 -21.84 -12.53
C VAL A 53 -43.58 -23.12 -13.33
N LYS A 54 -43.03 -24.22 -12.80
CA LYS A 54 -43.24 -25.57 -13.31
C LYS A 54 -44.69 -25.96 -13.07
N ASP A 55 -45.58 -25.48 -13.93
CA ASP A 55 -46.88 -26.12 -14.10
C ASP A 55 -46.66 -27.45 -14.79
N GLU A 56 -46.73 -28.49 -13.96
CA GLU A 56 -47.38 -29.76 -14.26
C GLU A 56 -46.88 -30.49 -15.52
N LEU A 57 -45.67 -31.07 -15.43
CA LEU A 57 -45.34 -32.28 -16.19
C LEU A 57 -45.35 -33.47 -15.23
N VAL A 58 -46.56 -33.95 -14.93
CA VAL A 58 -46.80 -35.28 -14.38
C VAL A 58 -46.41 -36.30 -15.44
N ASN A 59 -45.17 -36.78 -15.37
CA ASN A 59 -44.76 -38.02 -16.03
C ASN A 59 -45.09 -39.20 -15.11
N ARG A 60 -45.77 -40.20 -15.68
CA ARG A 60 -46.46 -41.30 -14.98
C ARG A 60 -45.56 -42.48 -14.58
N ASP A 61 -44.26 -42.26 -14.39
CA ASP A 61 -43.31 -43.31 -14.01
C ASP A 61 -42.15 -42.87 -13.09
N GLY A 62 -42.18 -41.66 -12.54
CA GLY A 62 -41.31 -41.26 -11.42
C GLY A 62 -39.79 -41.29 -11.70
N THR A 63 -39.37 -41.35 -12.95
CA THR A 63 -37.93 -41.45 -13.27
C THR A 63 -37.35 -40.06 -13.53
N PHE A 64 -36.55 -39.57 -12.58
CA PHE A 64 -35.72 -38.37 -12.77
C PHE A 64 -34.68 -38.64 -13.87
N SER A 65 -34.71 -37.86 -14.96
CA SER A 65 -33.58 -37.79 -15.88
C SER A 65 -32.39 -37.15 -15.15
N LYS A 66 -31.41 -37.99 -14.83
CA LYS A 66 -30.14 -37.58 -14.24
C LYS A 66 -29.38 -36.81 -15.33
N TYR A 67 -29.14 -35.51 -15.12
CA TYR A 67 -28.29 -34.72 -16.00
C TYR A 67 -26.93 -35.42 -16.11
N GLU A 68 -26.55 -35.77 -17.34
CA GLU A 68 -25.27 -36.40 -17.65
C GLU A 68 -24.20 -35.30 -17.65
N ASN A 69 -23.28 -35.39 -16.70
CA ASN A 69 -22.20 -34.43 -16.51
C ASN A 69 -21.09 -34.74 -17.51
N GLU A 70 -21.21 -34.28 -18.75
CA GLU A 70 -20.07 -34.29 -19.67
C GLU A 70 -19.12 -33.14 -19.28
N THR A 71 -18.03 -33.46 -18.57
CA THR A 71 -16.93 -32.53 -18.34
C THR A 71 -16.24 -32.25 -19.68
N PRO A 72 -16.10 -30.98 -20.12
CA PRO A 72 -15.34 -30.69 -21.32
C PRO A 72 -13.88 -31.09 -21.09
N LYS A 73 -13.35 -31.97 -21.95
CA LYS A 73 -11.92 -32.28 -21.97
C LYS A 73 -11.20 -31.07 -22.56
N GLU A 74 -10.69 -30.20 -21.69
CA GLU A 74 -9.69 -29.22 -22.09
C GLU A 74 -8.42 -29.97 -22.53
N ARG A 75 -7.96 -29.65 -23.73
CA ARG A 75 -6.70 -30.13 -24.26
C ARG A 75 -5.62 -29.21 -23.71
N GLU A 76 -4.89 -29.66 -22.69
CA GLU A 76 -3.70 -28.93 -22.21
C GLU A 76 -2.66 -28.90 -23.33
N GLU A 77 -2.44 -27.73 -23.93
CA GLU A 77 -1.27 -27.48 -24.75
C GLU A 77 -0.06 -27.33 -23.83
N ASN A 78 0.71 -28.41 -23.75
CA ASN A 78 2.01 -28.46 -23.11
C ASN A 78 3.00 -27.55 -23.86
N ASN A 79 3.05 -26.29 -23.46
CA ASN A 79 4.11 -25.35 -23.81
C ASN A 79 5.39 -25.70 -23.04
N SER A 80 6.03 -26.82 -23.40
CA SER A 80 7.44 -27.00 -23.10
C SER A 80 8.21 -25.99 -23.95
N THR A 81 8.47 -24.82 -23.37
CA THR A 81 9.41 -23.84 -23.93
C THR A 81 10.79 -24.48 -23.96
N VAL A 82 11.10 -25.13 -25.09
CA VAL A 82 12.44 -25.58 -25.44
C VAL A 82 13.28 -24.34 -25.65
N THR A 83 13.93 -23.89 -24.58
CA THR A 83 14.99 -22.90 -24.67
C THR A 83 16.27 -23.62 -25.10
N SER A 84 16.41 -23.81 -26.41
CA SER A 84 17.68 -24.17 -27.02
C SER A 84 18.59 -22.94 -27.00
N PHE A 85 19.44 -22.82 -25.98
CA PHE A 85 20.46 -21.77 -25.92
C PHE A 85 21.81 -22.32 -26.36
N GLY A 86 22.03 -22.35 -27.68
CA GLY A 86 23.36 -22.36 -28.25
C GLY A 86 24.03 -21.01 -28.00
N ASN A 87 24.69 -20.87 -26.84
CA ASN A 87 25.82 -19.98 -26.58
C ASN A 87 26.20 -20.10 -25.10
N ASP A 88 26.92 -21.17 -24.75
CA ASP A 88 27.44 -21.42 -23.39
C ASP A 88 28.18 -20.22 -22.79
N PHE A 89 28.83 -19.41 -23.64
CA PHE A 89 29.46 -18.16 -23.25
C PHE A 89 28.48 -17.12 -22.70
N LEU A 90 27.33 -16.92 -23.35
CA LEU A 90 26.32 -15.96 -22.89
C LEU A 90 25.67 -16.43 -21.59
N THR A 91 25.43 -17.75 -21.46
CA THR A 91 24.96 -18.36 -20.22
C THR A 91 25.96 -18.12 -19.08
N TRP A 92 27.27 -18.29 -19.34
CA TRP A 92 28.30 -18.08 -18.33
C TRP A 92 28.46 -16.60 -17.95
N VAL A 93 28.38 -15.68 -18.91
CA VAL A 93 28.37 -14.23 -18.66
C VAL A 93 27.16 -13.82 -17.83
N PHE A 94 25.97 -14.38 -18.11
CA PHE A 94 24.77 -14.13 -17.33
C PHE A 94 24.90 -14.62 -15.88
N ILE A 95 25.48 -15.80 -15.67
CA ILE A 95 25.76 -16.34 -14.34
C ILE A 95 26.74 -15.42 -13.57
N ILE A 96 27.79 -14.92 -14.22
CA ILE A 96 28.74 -13.99 -13.59
C ILE A 96 28.08 -12.67 -13.21
N ILE A 97 27.24 -12.10 -14.09
CA ILE A 97 26.47 -10.88 -13.79
C ILE A 97 25.55 -11.10 -12.59
N LEU A 98 24.89 -12.27 -12.52
CA LEU A 98 24.03 -12.62 -11.39
C LEU A 98 24.82 -12.70 -10.08
N ILE A 99 25.98 -13.36 -10.09
CA ILE A 99 26.85 -13.45 -8.91
C ILE A 99 27.32 -12.05 -8.47
N ILE A 100 27.76 -11.20 -9.41
CA ILE A 100 28.15 -9.82 -9.12
C ILE A 100 26.98 -9.03 -8.54
N ALA A 101 25.76 -9.18 -9.08
CA ALA A 101 24.57 -8.53 -8.57
C ALA A 101 24.25 -8.99 -7.13
N VAL A 102 24.34 -10.29 -6.83
CA VAL A 102 24.10 -10.83 -5.48
C VAL A 102 25.15 -10.30 -4.49
N VAL A 103 26.42 -10.33 -4.85
CA VAL A 103 27.51 -9.80 -4.00
C VAL A 103 27.34 -8.30 -3.80
N PHE A 104 26.96 -7.55 -4.83
CA PHE A 104 26.67 -6.13 -4.74
C PHE A 104 25.47 -5.84 -3.83
N ILE A 105 24.42 -6.65 -3.87
CA ILE A 105 23.26 -6.56 -2.97
C ILE A 105 23.70 -6.81 -1.52
N ILE A 106 24.45 -7.88 -1.26
CA ILE A 106 24.94 -8.21 0.09
C ILE A 106 25.86 -7.11 0.62
N TYR A 107 26.78 -6.63 -0.22
CA TYR A 107 27.70 -5.54 0.11
C TYR A 107 26.94 -4.25 0.44
N ASN A 108 25.95 -3.85 -0.38
CA ASN A 108 25.11 -2.68 -0.08
C ASN A 108 24.33 -2.86 1.23
N VAL A 109 23.77 -4.06 1.47
CA VAL A 109 23.02 -4.36 2.70
C VAL A 109 23.91 -4.32 3.96
N MET A 110 25.19 -4.68 3.84
CA MET A 110 26.13 -4.71 4.97
C MET A 110 26.86 -3.38 5.20
N ASN A 111 27.18 -2.62 4.15
CA ASN A 111 27.99 -1.40 4.27
C ASN A 111 27.18 -0.11 4.42
N GLU A 112 25.91 -0.08 4.03
CA GLU A 112 25.09 1.13 4.10
C GLU A 112 23.71 0.79 4.65
N GLY A 113 23.51 1.05 5.94
CA GLY A 113 22.17 1.25 6.46
C GLY A 113 21.56 2.46 5.75
N GLN A 114 20.65 2.22 4.81
CA GLN A 114 19.89 3.16 3.97
C GLN A 114 20.41 3.32 2.53
N THR A 115 20.00 2.41 1.64
CA THR A 115 19.80 2.74 0.22
C THR A 115 18.31 2.78 -0.08
N SER A 116 17.79 3.99 0.04
CA SER A 116 16.45 4.43 -0.31
C SER A 116 16.26 4.41 -1.82
N LEU A 117 15.74 3.30 -2.37
CA LEU A 117 15.11 3.27 -3.71
C LEU A 117 13.81 2.46 -3.78
N PHE A 118 13.41 1.83 -2.68
CA PHE A 118 12.08 1.27 -2.53
C PHE A 118 11.63 1.55 -1.09
N SER A 119 10.75 2.52 -0.90
CA SER A 119 10.01 2.68 0.35
C SER A 119 9.11 1.47 0.55
N ARG A 120 9.70 0.38 1.06
CA ARG A 120 8.99 -0.69 1.74
C ARG A 120 9.50 -0.63 3.16
N GLY A 121 8.68 -0.06 4.03
CA GLY A 121 8.99 0.16 5.44
C GLY A 121 9.53 -1.12 6.06
N LYS A 122 10.85 -1.17 6.26
CA LYS A 122 11.40 -1.97 7.35
C LYS A 122 11.12 -1.18 8.59
N PHE A 123 9.94 -1.42 9.16
CA PHE A 123 9.74 -1.24 10.58
C PHE A 123 10.95 -1.86 11.26
N ARG A 124 11.74 -1.02 11.93
CA ARG A 124 12.59 -1.47 13.01
C ARG A 124 11.70 -2.38 13.85
N LYS A 125 12.05 -3.67 13.98
CA LYS A 125 11.44 -4.55 14.99
C LYS A 125 11.78 -3.94 16.35
N ILE A 126 11.05 -2.89 16.72
CA ILE A 126 10.67 -2.66 18.10
C ILE A 126 9.84 -3.89 18.40
N ASN A 127 10.13 -4.58 19.50
CA ASN A 127 9.40 -5.78 19.88
C ASN A 127 7.91 -5.43 19.98
N THR A 128 7.15 -5.70 18.92
CA THR A 128 5.70 -5.52 18.82
C THR A 128 5.02 -6.64 19.61
N LYS A 129 5.29 -6.70 20.92
CA LYS A 129 4.25 -7.12 21.84
C LYS A 129 3.39 -5.87 22.03
N GLU A 130 2.44 -5.70 21.11
CA GLU A 130 1.19 -4.98 21.35
C GLU A 130 1.36 -3.65 22.11
N ILE A 131 1.99 -2.68 21.45
CA ILE A 131 2.06 -1.31 21.97
C ILE A 131 0.70 -0.67 21.71
N THR A 132 -0.21 -0.82 22.66
CA THR A 132 -1.50 -0.13 22.67
C THR A 132 -1.31 1.27 23.22
N ILE A 133 -2.10 2.26 22.76
CA ILE A 133 -2.07 3.64 23.28
C ILE A 133 -2.20 3.65 24.81
N GLU A 134 -2.93 2.71 25.39
CA GLU A 134 -3.07 2.56 26.83
C GLU A 134 -1.75 2.33 27.57
N THR A 135 -0.86 1.50 27.00
CA THR A 135 0.38 1.05 27.66
C THR A 135 1.59 1.92 27.32
N ILE A 136 1.58 2.61 26.17
CA ILE A 136 2.70 3.48 25.78
C ILE A 136 2.61 4.84 26.48
N ASP A 137 3.75 5.28 27.03
CA ASP A 137 3.87 6.59 27.65
C ASP A 137 4.09 7.70 26.63
N GLN A 138 3.69 8.93 26.97
CA GLN A 138 3.87 10.10 26.09
C GLN A 138 5.35 10.33 25.74
N THR A 139 6.28 10.06 26.67
CA THR A 139 7.72 10.18 26.46
C THR A 139 8.23 9.20 25.39
N ASP A 140 7.70 7.99 25.36
CA ASP A 140 8.06 6.99 24.34
C ASP A 140 7.53 7.41 22.97
N ILE A 141 6.31 7.96 22.90
CA ILE A 141 5.77 8.49 21.63
C ILE A 141 6.62 9.67 21.13
N GLN A 142 7.10 10.55 22.00
CA GLN A 142 7.99 11.65 21.61
C GLN A 142 9.33 11.12 21.06
N ALA A 143 9.89 10.07 21.66
CA ALA A 143 11.08 9.42 21.14
C ALA A 143 10.84 8.81 19.74
N LEU A 144 9.67 8.22 19.51
CA LEU A 144 9.26 7.72 18.18
C LEU A 144 9.12 8.84 17.15
N ILE A 145 8.55 9.99 17.53
CA ILE A 145 8.47 11.19 16.67
C ILE A 145 9.87 11.63 16.24
N HIS A 146 10.78 11.83 17.19
CA HIS A 146 12.15 12.25 16.90
C HIS A 146 12.92 11.25 16.04
N SER A 147 12.71 9.95 16.29
CA SER A 147 13.29 8.89 15.47
C SER A 147 12.78 8.94 14.03
N ALA A 148 11.49 9.19 13.81
CA ALA A 148 10.90 9.31 12.47
C ALA A 148 11.39 10.58 11.76
N GLU A 149 11.47 11.71 12.46
CA GLU A 149 12.03 12.96 11.95
C GLU A 149 13.48 12.81 11.50
N ALA A 150 14.32 12.17 12.32
CA ALA A 150 15.72 11.93 12.01
C ALA A 150 15.93 11.03 10.77
N GLN A 151 14.95 10.17 10.48
CA GLN A 151 14.93 9.29 9.31
C GLN A 151 14.31 9.97 8.08
N GLY A 152 13.79 11.20 8.20
CA GLY A 152 13.06 11.88 7.13
C GLY A 152 11.69 11.26 6.83
N ASP A 153 11.19 10.36 7.68
CA ASP A 153 9.87 9.75 7.54
C ASP A 153 8.78 10.63 8.18
N TYR A 154 8.44 11.70 7.46
CA TYR A 154 7.47 12.68 7.92
C TYR A 154 6.05 12.11 8.05
N ARG A 155 5.69 11.10 7.24
CA ARG A 155 4.39 10.44 7.32
C ARG A 155 4.28 9.65 8.63
N LEU A 156 5.34 8.92 8.98
CA LEU A 156 5.39 8.20 10.25
C LEU A 156 5.42 9.16 11.46
N ALA A 157 6.15 10.28 11.34
CA ALA A 157 6.15 11.31 12.38
C ALA A 157 4.75 11.89 12.62
N ILE A 158 3.97 12.16 11.55
CA ILE A 158 2.57 12.60 11.68
C ILE A 158 1.69 11.55 12.36
N ARG A 159 1.85 10.27 12.02
CA ARG A 159 1.13 9.19 12.71
C ARG A 159 1.42 9.21 14.20
N TYR A 160 2.68 9.33 14.61
CA TYR A 160 3.04 9.37 16.03
C TYR A 160 2.54 10.63 16.74
N TYR A 161 2.58 11.80 16.09
CA TYR A 161 1.94 13.01 16.62
C TYR A 161 0.43 12.81 16.86
N TYR A 162 -0.26 12.13 15.94
CA TYR A 162 -1.67 11.83 16.10
C TYR A 162 -1.95 10.91 17.30
N LEU A 163 -1.14 9.86 17.49
CA LEU A 163 -1.22 9.00 18.67
C LEU A 163 -0.97 9.78 19.97
N LEU A 164 -0.01 10.70 19.97
CA LEU A 164 0.28 11.57 21.12
C LEU A 164 -0.93 12.47 21.45
N VAL A 165 -1.62 13.00 20.44
CA VAL A 165 -2.86 13.77 20.61
C VAL A 165 -3.95 12.92 21.27
N LEU A 166 -4.24 11.73 20.74
CA LEU A 166 -5.25 10.83 21.31
C LEU A 166 -4.92 10.45 22.76
N LYS A 167 -3.66 10.09 23.04
CA LYS A 167 -3.19 9.80 24.40
C LYS A 167 -3.42 10.99 25.33
N SER A 168 -3.05 12.20 24.90
CA SER A 168 -3.16 13.43 25.71
C SER A 168 -4.61 13.77 26.05
N LEU A 169 -5.51 13.61 25.07
CA LEU A 169 -6.95 13.81 25.27
C LEU A 169 -7.55 12.76 26.20
N SER A 170 -7.13 11.50 26.05
CA SER A 170 -7.56 10.40 26.91
C SER A 170 -7.09 10.58 28.36
N LEU A 171 -5.83 10.98 28.58
CA LEU A 171 -5.31 11.29 29.93
C LEU A 171 -6.07 12.43 30.61
N LYS A 172 -6.68 13.33 29.83
CA LYS A 172 -7.53 14.42 30.33
C LYS A 172 -8.99 14.05 30.47
N ASN A 173 -9.37 12.79 30.21
CA ASN A 173 -10.75 12.31 30.21
C ASN A 173 -11.67 13.09 29.26
N ILE A 174 -11.12 13.71 28.21
CA ILE A 174 -11.90 14.42 27.19
C ILE A 174 -12.50 13.41 26.20
N ILE A 175 -11.76 12.32 25.94
CA ILE A 175 -12.22 11.20 25.12
C ILE A 175 -11.93 9.89 25.87
N LYS A 176 -12.69 8.85 25.54
CA LYS A 176 -12.37 7.48 25.93
C LYS A 176 -11.77 6.76 24.74
N TYR A 177 -10.44 6.60 24.74
CA TYR A 177 -9.73 5.89 23.67
C TYR A 177 -10.21 4.44 23.56
N GLU A 178 -10.57 4.03 22.35
CA GLU A 178 -10.91 2.65 21.97
C GLU A 178 -10.39 2.40 20.56
N GLU A 179 -9.86 1.19 20.29
CA GLU A 179 -9.21 0.88 19.01
C GLU A 179 -10.17 0.95 17.82
N ASP A 180 -11.44 0.58 18.03
CA ASP A 180 -12.47 0.52 16.99
C ASP A 180 -13.15 1.89 16.71
N LYS A 181 -12.79 2.95 17.45
CA LYS A 181 -13.39 4.27 17.28
C LYS A 181 -12.77 5.05 16.13
N THR A 182 -13.63 5.72 15.39
CA THR A 182 -13.24 6.65 14.32
C THR A 182 -12.98 8.06 14.86
N ASP A 183 -12.29 8.88 14.07
CA ASP A 183 -12.08 10.30 14.39
C ASP A 183 -13.40 11.06 14.54
N SER A 184 -14.45 10.63 13.83
CA SER A 184 -15.81 11.18 13.95
C SER A 184 -16.45 10.82 15.30
N ASP A 185 -16.21 9.60 15.80
CA ASP A 185 -16.69 9.19 17.12
C ASP A 185 -16.03 10.02 18.22
N TYR A 186 -14.71 10.23 18.12
CA TYR A 186 -13.97 11.11 19.03
C TYR A 186 -14.45 12.58 18.96
N LEU A 187 -14.74 13.10 17.77
CA LEU A 187 -15.34 14.43 17.63
C LEU A 187 -16.74 14.50 18.26
N GLY A 188 -17.53 13.44 18.15
CA GLY A 188 -18.83 13.29 18.81
C GLY A 188 -18.72 13.33 20.33
N GLU A 189 -17.76 12.60 20.90
CA GLU A 189 -17.47 12.61 22.35
C GLU A 189 -17.07 13.99 22.87
N MET A 190 -16.29 14.74 22.09
CA MET A 190 -15.87 16.10 22.46
C MET A 190 -17.03 17.11 22.46
N GLY A 191 -18.05 16.90 21.63
CA GLY A 191 -19.16 17.84 21.49
C GLY A 191 -18.70 19.29 21.24
N GLN A 192 -19.09 20.21 22.14
CA GLN A 192 -18.73 21.64 22.08
C GLN A 192 -17.45 22.00 22.87
N HIS A 193 -16.59 21.01 23.16
CA HIS A 193 -15.33 21.28 23.85
C HIS A 193 -14.48 22.28 23.06
N THR A 194 -13.78 23.17 23.75
CA THR A 194 -12.87 24.18 23.17
C THR A 194 -11.78 23.57 22.27
N TYR A 195 -11.52 22.26 22.39
CA TYR A 195 -10.49 21.54 21.64
C TYR A 195 -11.03 20.84 20.39
N SER A 196 -12.35 20.78 20.20
CA SER A 196 -13.00 20.07 19.08
C SER A 196 -12.49 20.56 17.72
N THR A 197 -12.40 21.89 17.52
CA THR A 197 -11.87 22.46 16.26
C THR A 197 -10.38 22.15 16.04
N SER A 198 -9.58 22.14 17.10
CA SER A 198 -8.15 21.82 17.00
C SER A 198 -7.94 20.33 16.71
N PHE A 199 -8.72 19.47 17.36
CA PHE A 199 -8.72 18.03 17.10
C PHE A 199 -9.14 17.71 15.66
N ALA A 200 -10.23 18.33 15.17
CA ALA A 200 -10.69 18.14 13.79
C ALA A 200 -9.60 18.46 12.76
N LYS A 201 -8.81 19.52 12.99
CA LYS A 201 -7.68 19.87 12.12
C LYS A 201 -6.56 18.81 12.15
N THR A 202 -6.22 18.30 13.33
CA THR A 202 -5.20 17.25 13.46
C THR A 202 -5.67 15.91 12.88
N ALA A 203 -6.95 15.55 13.06
CA ALA A 203 -7.57 14.37 12.50
C ALA A 203 -7.59 14.44 10.96
N TYR A 204 -7.99 15.58 10.40
CA TYR A 204 -7.95 15.81 8.95
C TYR A 204 -6.54 15.60 8.39
N LEU A 205 -5.53 16.19 9.03
CA LEU A 205 -4.14 16.08 8.58
C LEU A 205 -3.62 14.65 8.68
N TYR A 206 -3.95 13.94 9.76
CA TYR A 206 -3.64 12.52 9.92
C TYR A 206 -4.30 11.68 8.82
N ASN A 207 -5.61 11.83 8.59
CA ASN A 207 -6.33 11.08 7.57
C ASN A 207 -5.79 11.34 6.17
N TYR A 208 -5.51 12.59 5.86
CA TYR A 208 -4.91 12.99 4.59
C TYR A 208 -3.55 12.30 4.40
N VAL A 209 -2.61 12.48 5.32
CA VAL A 209 -1.24 11.97 5.11
C VAL A 209 -1.13 10.46 5.29
N TRP A 210 -1.82 9.90 6.28
CA TRP A 210 -1.74 8.48 6.58
C TRP A 210 -2.61 7.66 5.64
N TYR A 211 -3.94 7.78 5.73
CA TYR A 211 -4.84 6.96 4.90
C TYR A 211 -4.90 7.40 3.43
N GLY A 212 -4.66 8.68 3.14
CA GLY A 212 -4.55 9.18 1.76
C GLY A 212 -3.20 8.91 1.09
N GLU A 213 -2.22 8.36 1.82
CA GLU A 213 -0.86 8.08 1.33
C GLU A 213 -0.15 9.26 0.65
N PHE A 214 -0.55 10.49 0.97
CA PHE A 214 0.05 11.68 0.37
C PHE A 214 1.47 11.90 0.90
N LEU A 215 2.42 11.99 -0.02
CA LEU A 215 3.80 12.35 0.29
C LEU A 215 3.85 13.82 0.70
N ILE A 216 4.51 14.08 1.83
CA ILE A 216 4.74 15.44 2.33
C ILE A 216 6.21 15.78 2.30
N ASN A 217 6.53 16.98 1.83
CA ASN A 217 7.90 17.49 1.88
C ASN A 217 8.19 18.14 3.25
N GLN A 218 9.46 18.48 3.50
CA GLN A 218 9.89 19.07 4.77
C GLN A 218 9.18 20.38 5.12
N GLN A 219 8.84 21.23 4.14
CA GLN A 219 8.14 22.49 4.39
C GLN A 219 6.68 22.26 4.81
N GLN A 220 5.99 21.35 4.11
CA GLN A 220 4.63 20.93 4.45
C GLN A 220 4.60 20.26 5.82
N TYR A 221 5.57 19.39 6.09
CA TYR A 221 5.76 18.76 7.39
C TYR A 221 5.97 19.80 8.50
N GLY A 222 6.80 20.83 8.29
CA GLY A 222 7.01 21.88 9.29
C GLY A 222 5.72 22.60 9.68
N LYS A 223 4.82 22.85 8.72
CA LYS A 223 3.49 23.42 8.99
C LYS A 223 2.60 22.44 9.76
N ALA A 224 2.60 21.19 9.34
CA ALA A 224 1.86 20.10 9.99
C ALA A 224 2.30 19.93 11.46
N LYS A 225 3.61 19.82 11.69
CA LYS A 225 4.24 19.73 13.01
C LYS A 225 3.81 20.88 13.91
N ASN A 226 3.89 22.12 13.44
CA ASN A 226 3.49 23.28 14.23
C ASN A 226 2.01 23.21 14.67
N ASN A 227 1.11 22.73 13.80
CA ASN A 227 -0.30 22.54 14.17
C ASN A 227 -0.45 21.52 15.31
N PHE A 228 0.26 20.39 15.24
CA PHE A 228 0.25 19.38 16.30
C PHE A 228 0.84 19.92 17.60
N GLU A 229 2.02 20.55 17.54
CA GLU A 229 2.70 21.10 18.73
C GLU A 229 1.91 22.21 19.39
N THR A 230 1.29 23.10 18.61
CA THR A 230 0.42 24.15 19.13
C THR A 230 -0.78 23.55 19.85
N PHE A 231 -1.39 22.50 19.28
CA PHE A 231 -2.51 21.83 19.92
C PHE A 231 -2.09 21.11 21.21
N LEU A 232 -1.02 20.32 21.16
CA LEU A 232 -0.46 19.63 22.33
C LEU A 232 -0.06 20.60 23.45
N THR A 233 0.51 21.75 23.10
CA THR A 233 0.83 22.81 24.08
C THR A 233 -0.44 23.39 24.70
N SER A 234 -1.50 23.58 23.92
CA SER A 234 -2.79 24.03 24.46
C SER A 234 -3.43 23.01 25.39
N LEU A 235 -3.21 21.72 25.13
CA LEU A 235 -3.64 20.65 26.03
C LEU A 235 -2.78 20.63 27.30
N GLY A 236 -1.48 20.94 27.24
CA GLY A 236 -0.59 20.94 28.42
C GLY A 236 -0.83 22.08 29.43
N ARG A 237 -1.60 23.10 29.05
CA ARG A 237 -2.09 24.15 29.96
C ARG A 237 -3.30 23.68 30.76
#